data_AF-A0A969A9F1-F1
#
_entry.id   AF-A0A969A9F1-F1
#
_cell.length_a   1.000
_cell.length_b   1.000
_cell.length_c   1.000
_cell.angle_alpha   90.00
_cell.angle_beta   90.00
_cell.angle_gamma   90.00
#
_symmetry.space_group_name_H-M   'P 1'
#
loop_
_entity.id
_entity.type
_entity.pdbx_description
1 polymer ?
#
loop_
_entity_poly.entity_id
_entity_poly.type
_entity_poly.pdbx_seq_one_letter_code
_entity_poly.pdbx_strand_id
1 'polypeptide(L)'
;MENTVYKEAQLIMGLQLEINADEIKKAAKRINNIKVNSQDIANAGTGIRLILQQDVDLRFMTSPATESGGQVYGGENWEALSDAYLVARPERRGGQILRDTGELMQSMTASGSPYGVWSIATDGFVFGTALSKAVYLQKNRPFLFWHARLIEKIAQFLAGHIAS
;
A
#
# COMPACT_ATOMS: atom_id res chain seq x y z
N MET A 1 -36.69 -2.34 -2.50
CA MET A 1 -36.35 -1.38 -1.42
C MET A 1 -35.14 -1.95 -0.71
N GLU A 2 -33.97 -1.86 -1.34
CA GLU A 2 -32.99 -0.77 -1.17
C GLU A 2 -32.45 -0.64 0.27
N ASN A 3 -31.18 -1.05 0.39
CA ASN A 3 -30.09 -0.26 0.97
C ASN A 3 -30.06 -0.04 2.49
N THR A 4 -29.57 -1.02 3.26
CA THR A 4 -29.00 -0.73 4.60
C THR A 4 -28.04 -1.82 5.12
N VAL A 5 -26.93 -2.14 4.43
CA VAL A 5 -25.88 -2.99 5.06
C VAL A 5 -24.46 -2.42 4.98
N TYR A 6 -24.20 -1.34 4.24
CA TYR A 6 -22.84 -0.77 4.16
C TYR A 6 -22.71 0.59 4.88
N LYS A 7 -23.41 0.77 6.00
CA LYS A 7 -23.30 1.97 6.85
C LYS A 7 -22.53 1.75 8.15
N GLU A 8 -21.73 0.69 8.21
CA GLU A 8 -20.72 0.47 9.25
C GLU A 8 -19.37 0.09 8.64
N ALA A 9 -18.91 0.88 7.67
CA ALA A 9 -17.48 1.20 7.64
C ALA A 9 -17.21 2.02 8.91
N GLN A 10 -17.15 1.34 10.06
CA GLN A 10 -16.58 1.90 11.27
C GLN A 10 -15.27 2.56 10.86
N LEU A 11 -15.19 3.86 11.11
CA LEU A 11 -14.03 4.71 10.90
C LEU A 11 -12.73 3.93 11.14
N ILE A 12 -12.15 3.41 10.07
CA ILE A 12 -10.79 2.92 10.07
C ILE A 12 -9.96 4.20 10.19
N MET A 13 -9.45 4.50 11.38
CA MET A 13 -8.45 5.57 11.60
C MET A 13 -7.09 5.17 10.99
N GLY A 14 -7.11 4.69 9.75
CA GLY A 14 -6.01 4.13 9.01
C GLY A 14 -6.05 4.64 7.59
N LEU A 15 -4.88 4.96 7.05
CA LEU A 15 -4.75 5.44 5.68
C LEU A 15 -5.11 4.31 4.71
N GLN A 16 -5.71 4.69 3.59
CA GLN A 16 -6.15 3.78 2.55
C GLN A 16 -5.45 4.12 1.25
N LEU A 17 -4.87 3.11 0.60
CA LEU A 17 -4.48 3.18 -0.79
C LEU A 17 -5.64 2.67 -1.62
N GLU A 18 -6.37 3.61 -2.23
CA GLU A 18 -7.50 3.32 -3.12
C GLU A 18 -6.98 3.17 -4.55
N ILE A 19 -7.31 2.05 -5.21
CA ILE A 19 -7.04 1.86 -6.64
C ILE A 19 -7.99 2.71 -7.46
N ASN A 20 -7.45 3.49 -8.40
CA ASN A 20 -8.23 3.94 -9.55
C ASN A 20 -8.32 2.80 -10.58
N ALA A 21 -9.47 2.12 -10.64
CA ALA A 21 -9.68 1.02 -11.56
C ALA A 21 -9.44 1.39 -13.03
N ASP A 22 -9.56 2.67 -13.40
CA ASP A 22 -9.35 3.11 -14.78
C ASP A 22 -7.88 3.10 -15.19
N GLU A 23 -6.95 3.35 -14.27
CA GLU A 23 -5.52 3.26 -14.57
C GLU A 23 -5.10 1.81 -14.82
N ILE A 24 -5.62 0.89 -14.01
CA ILE A 24 -5.40 -0.54 -14.17
C ILE A 24 -6.04 -1.05 -15.46
N LYS A 25 -7.29 -0.65 -15.75
CA LYS A 25 -7.95 -0.98 -17.03
C LYS A 25 -7.14 -0.46 -18.22
N LYS A 26 -6.61 0.76 -18.15
CA LYS A 26 -5.76 1.33 -19.20
C LYS A 26 -4.49 0.50 -19.37
N ALA A 27 -3.81 0.14 -18.28
CA ALA A 27 -2.60 -0.69 -18.34
C ALA A 27 -2.90 -2.11 -18.86
N ALA A 28 -3.94 -2.77 -18.37
CA ALA A 28 -4.33 -4.12 -18.79
C ALA A 28 -4.71 -4.17 -20.28
N LYS A 29 -5.42 -3.15 -20.77
CA LYS A 29 -5.69 -3.00 -22.22
C LYS A 29 -4.42 -2.88 -23.04
N ARG A 30 -3.42 -2.12 -22.58
CA ARG A 30 -2.12 -2.00 -23.28
C ARG A 30 -1.37 -3.32 -23.32
N ILE A 31 -1.44 -4.11 -22.24
CA ILE A 31 -0.67 -5.36 -22.12
C ILE A 31 -1.28 -6.46 -22.99
N ASN A 32 -2.60 -6.72 -22.88
CA ASN A 32 -3.23 -7.89 -23.50
C ASN A 32 -4.57 -7.60 -24.22
N ASN A 33 -4.98 -6.33 -24.42
CA ASN A 33 -6.29 -5.95 -24.98
C ASN A 33 -7.51 -6.54 -24.24
N ILE A 34 -7.36 -6.93 -22.97
CA ILE A 34 -8.43 -7.55 -22.18
C ILE A 34 -9.37 -6.47 -21.62
N LYS A 35 -10.68 -6.75 -21.66
CA LYS A 35 -11.69 -5.94 -20.97
C LYS A 35 -11.82 -6.41 -19.53
N VAL A 36 -11.34 -5.60 -18.58
CA VAL A 36 -11.45 -5.87 -17.14
C VAL A 36 -12.69 -5.20 -16.56
N ASN A 37 -13.51 -5.96 -15.82
CA ASN A 37 -14.65 -5.45 -15.04
C ASN A 37 -14.40 -5.55 -13.52
N SER A 38 -15.31 -5.02 -12.71
CA SER A 38 -15.20 -5.00 -11.24
C SER A 38 -15.25 -6.37 -10.59
N GLN A 39 -15.98 -7.32 -11.16
CA GLN A 39 -16.06 -8.68 -10.65
C GLN A 39 -14.73 -9.42 -10.84
N ASP A 40 -14.04 -9.19 -11.95
CA ASP A 40 -12.72 -9.80 -12.21
C ASP A 40 -11.70 -9.35 -11.16
N ILE A 41 -11.75 -8.05 -10.83
CA ILE A 41 -10.96 -7.42 -9.78
C ILE A 41 -11.26 -8.08 -8.44
N ALA A 42 -12.54 -8.21 -8.07
CA ALA A 42 -12.94 -8.85 -6.82
C ALA A 42 -12.47 -10.32 -6.73
N ASN A 43 -12.62 -11.09 -7.80
CA ASN A 43 -12.20 -12.50 -7.85
C ASN A 43 -10.67 -12.64 -7.72
N ALA A 44 -9.91 -11.71 -8.30
CA ALA A 44 -8.45 -11.65 -8.25
C ALA A 44 -7.89 -11.10 -6.93
N GLY A 45 -8.75 -10.73 -5.97
CA GLY A 45 -8.34 -9.90 -4.84
C GLY A 45 -7.24 -10.46 -3.95
N THR A 46 -7.25 -11.78 -3.69
CA THR A 46 -6.17 -12.42 -2.91
C THR A 46 -4.80 -12.27 -3.59
N GLY A 47 -4.73 -12.42 -4.92
CA GLY A 47 -3.49 -12.27 -5.66
C GLY A 47 -3.02 -10.81 -5.70
N ILE A 48 -3.95 -9.87 -5.83
CA ILE A 48 -3.63 -8.43 -5.84
C ILE A 48 -3.14 -7.98 -4.46
N ARG A 49 -3.72 -8.50 -3.38
CA ARG A 49 -3.21 -8.29 -2.02
C ARG A 49 -1.75 -8.74 -1.90
N LEU A 50 -1.38 -9.90 -2.44
CA LEU A 50 0.01 -10.37 -2.39
C LEU A 50 0.97 -9.44 -3.16
N ILE A 51 0.53 -8.92 -4.30
CA ILE A 51 1.31 -7.95 -5.08
C ILE A 51 1.52 -6.66 -4.29
N LEU A 52 0.47 -6.12 -3.66
CA LEU A 52 0.55 -4.94 -2.81
C LEU A 52 1.46 -5.16 -1.60
N GLN A 53 1.37 -6.34 -0.99
CA GLN A 53 2.23 -6.70 0.13
C GLN A 53 3.71 -6.69 -0.27
N GLN A 54 4.04 -7.37 -1.35
CA GLN A 54 5.41 -7.41 -1.88
C GLN A 54 5.93 -6.02 -2.23
N ASP A 55 5.07 -5.17 -2.78
CA ASP A 55 5.43 -3.80 -3.14
C ASP A 55 5.79 -2.96 -1.91
N VAL A 56 4.96 -3.05 -0.87
CA VAL A 56 5.23 -2.43 0.42
C VAL A 56 6.51 -2.98 1.04
N ASP A 57 6.71 -4.29 1.05
CA ASP A 57 7.91 -4.92 1.59
C ASP A 57 9.18 -4.39 0.88
N LEU A 58 9.14 -4.22 -0.44
CA LEU A 58 10.24 -3.64 -1.23
C LEU A 58 10.53 -2.18 -0.85
N ARG A 59 9.51 -1.37 -0.56
CA ARG A 59 9.70 0.01 -0.08
C ARG A 59 10.43 0.03 1.25
N PHE A 60 10.01 -0.81 2.18
CA PHE A 60 10.70 -0.93 3.46
C PHE A 60 12.10 -1.53 3.28
N MET A 61 12.33 -2.49 2.38
CA MET A 61 13.67 -3.04 2.12
C MET A 61 14.64 -1.99 1.56
N THR A 62 14.11 -1.04 0.80
CA THR A 62 14.88 0.07 0.21
C THR A 62 14.84 1.33 1.05
N SER A 63 14.40 1.24 2.31
CA SER A 63 14.37 2.37 3.24
C SER A 63 15.75 3.04 3.36
N PRO A 64 15.85 4.36 3.11
CA PRO A 64 17.10 5.08 3.30
C PRO A 64 17.48 5.19 4.78
N ALA A 65 18.73 5.59 5.02
CA ALA A 65 19.26 5.85 6.35
C ALA A 65 18.51 7.01 7.04
N THR A 66 18.40 6.95 8.36
CA THR A 66 17.72 7.96 9.16
C THR A 66 18.33 9.36 9.05
N GLU A 67 19.63 9.47 8.80
CA GLU A 67 20.38 10.72 8.78
C GLU A 67 20.44 11.38 7.41
N SER A 68 20.40 10.58 6.34
CA SER A 68 20.53 11.10 4.97
C SER A 68 19.20 11.21 4.26
N GLY A 69 18.21 10.39 4.63
CA GLY A 69 17.04 10.18 3.79
C GLY A 69 17.42 9.68 2.39
N GLY A 70 16.47 9.73 1.46
CA GLY A 70 16.70 9.36 0.07
C GLY A 70 15.47 8.77 -0.63
N GLN A 71 15.66 8.39 -1.89
CA GLN A 71 14.62 7.82 -2.71
C GLN A 71 14.37 6.35 -2.37
N VAL A 72 13.10 5.98 -2.18
CA VAL A 72 12.64 4.60 -1.98
C VAL A 72 12.13 3.98 -3.28
N TYR A 73 11.95 2.67 -3.27
CA TYR A 73 11.27 1.96 -4.35
C TYR A 73 9.93 2.62 -4.70
N GLY A 74 9.66 2.80 -5.99
CA GLY A 74 8.48 3.51 -6.48
C GLY A 74 8.71 5.00 -6.77
N GLY A 75 9.84 5.56 -6.34
CA GLY A 75 10.31 6.89 -6.75
C GLY A 75 10.09 8.00 -5.73
N GLU A 76 9.39 7.73 -4.63
CA GLU A 76 9.17 8.70 -3.54
C GLU A 76 10.46 9.00 -2.78
N ASN A 77 10.59 10.24 -2.32
CA ASN A 77 11.73 10.66 -1.51
C ASN A 77 11.34 10.77 -0.04
N TRP A 78 12.06 10.08 0.84
CA TRP A 78 11.85 10.17 2.28
C TRP A 78 12.92 11.05 2.90
N GLU A 79 12.46 12.14 3.53
CA GLU A 79 13.35 13.05 4.24
C GLU A 79 13.99 12.40 5.45
N ALA A 80 15.24 12.79 5.72
CA ALA A 80 15.97 12.45 6.93
C ALA A 80 15.15 12.77 8.20
N LEU A 81 15.47 12.07 9.29
CA LEU A 81 15.00 12.43 10.62
C LEU A 81 15.78 13.67 11.08
N SER A 82 15.09 14.61 11.72
CA SER A 82 15.74 15.81 12.25
C SER A 82 16.78 15.46 13.32
N ASP A 83 17.85 16.24 13.40
CA ASP A 83 18.88 16.06 14.45
C ASP A 83 18.30 16.09 15.86
N ALA A 84 17.35 17.00 16.13
CA ALA A 84 16.67 17.08 17.43
C ALA A 84 15.99 15.75 17.81
N TYR A 85 15.35 15.10 16.83
CA TYR A 85 14.75 13.78 17.02
C TYR A 85 15.81 12.71 17.28
N LEU A 86 16.91 12.71 16.54
CA LEU A 86 18.02 11.75 16.71
C LEU A 86 18.83 11.97 18.00
N VAL A 87 18.79 13.17 18.59
CA VAL A 87 19.32 13.45 19.93
C VAL A 87 18.39 12.89 21.01
N ALA A 88 17.08 13.07 20.84
CA ALA A 88 16.08 12.53 21.77
C ALA A 88 15.91 11.00 21.66
N ARG A 89 16.29 10.42 20.52
CA ARG A 89 16.16 8.99 20.18
C ARG A 89 17.48 8.46 19.62
N PRO A 90 18.54 8.34 20.43
CA PRO A 90 19.86 7.93 19.97
C PRO A 90 19.88 6.52 19.38
N GLU A 91 18.96 5.64 19.80
CA GLU A 91 18.78 4.29 19.26
C GLU A 91 18.40 4.25 17.77
N ARG A 92 17.99 5.40 17.21
CA ARG A 92 17.59 5.53 15.80
C ARG A 92 18.77 5.86 14.89
N ARG A 93 19.90 6.28 15.43
CA ARG A 93 21.10 6.60 14.63
C ARG A 93 21.69 5.33 14.02
N GLY A 94 22.13 5.42 12.78
CA GLY A 94 22.56 4.28 11.96
C GLY A 94 21.40 3.38 11.52
N GLY A 95 20.16 3.78 11.79
CA GLY A 95 18.96 3.04 11.46
C GLY A 95 18.46 3.29 10.03
N GLN A 96 17.35 2.64 9.70
CA GLN A 96 16.63 2.85 8.46
C GLN A 96 15.24 3.41 8.73
N ILE A 97 14.88 4.44 7.96
CA ILE A 97 13.58 5.11 8.07
C ILE A 97 12.43 4.09 7.99
N LEU A 98 11.51 4.18 8.96
CA LEU A 98 10.30 3.36 9.12
C LEU A 98 10.52 1.86 9.41
N ARG A 99 11.75 1.34 9.37
CA ARG A 99 12.04 -0.07 9.72
C ARG A 99 12.37 -0.29 11.18
N ASP A 100 12.61 0.77 11.93
CA ASP A 100 13.34 0.72 13.22
C ASP A 100 12.68 -0.17 14.28
N THR A 101 11.35 -0.32 14.23
CA THR A 101 10.58 -1.18 15.15
C THR A 101 9.85 -2.32 14.44
N GLY A 102 9.83 -2.33 13.11
CA GLY A 102 9.01 -3.24 12.31
C GLY A 102 7.49 -3.08 12.46
N GLU A 103 7.01 -2.28 13.42
CA GLU A 103 5.59 -2.16 13.78
C GLU A 103 4.73 -1.73 12.59
N LEU A 104 5.18 -0.74 11.82
CA LEU A 104 4.46 -0.27 10.64
C LEU A 104 4.36 -1.35 9.56
N MET A 105 5.45 -2.06 9.30
CA MET A 105 5.49 -3.19 8.37
C MET A 105 4.55 -4.32 8.80
N GLN A 106 4.61 -4.72 10.08
CA GLN A 106 3.74 -5.74 10.67
C GLN A 106 2.25 -5.37 10.60
N SER A 107 1.94 -4.09 10.79
CA SER A 107 0.56 -3.59 10.69
C SER A 107 -0.02 -3.69 9.28
N MET A 108 0.81 -3.84 8.25
CA MET A 108 0.40 -4.00 6.85
C MET A 108 0.36 -5.47 6.41
N THR A 109 1.17 -6.35 7.03
CA THR A 109 1.32 -7.76 6.63
C THR A 109 0.35 -8.73 7.30
N ALA A 110 -0.20 -8.40 8.46
CA ALA A 110 -0.89 -9.38 9.30
C ALA A 110 -2.25 -9.84 8.71
N SER A 111 -2.27 -11.05 8.13
CA SER A 111 -3.50 -11.84 7.98
C SER A 111 -4.03 -12.16 9.38
N GLY A 112 -5.13 -11.52 9.77
CA GLY A 112 -5.64 -11.60 11.15
C GLY A 112 -5.29 -10.40 12.03
N SER A 113 -4.79 -9.30 11.46
CA SER A 113 -4.85 -8.01 12.16
C SER A 113 -6.29 -7.76 12.61
N PRO A 114 -6.56 -7.37 13.87
CA PRO A 114 -7.93 -7.17 14.37
C PRO A 114 -8.71 -6.10 13.58
N TYR A 115 -8.07 -5.39 12.66
CA TYR A 115 -8.62 -4.24 11.94
C TYR A 115 -8.68 -4.40 10.41
N GLY A 116 -8.42 -5.59 9.85
CA GLY A 116 -8.64 -5.87 8.42
C GLY A 116 -7.97 -4.85 7.49
N VAL A 117 -6.63 -4.91 7.35
CA VAL A 117 -5.82 -3.93 6.58
C VAL A 117 -5.99 -4.00 5.07
N TRP A 118 -6.99 -4.75 4.60
CA TRP A 118 -7.34 -4.88 3.20
C TRP A 118 -8.83 -5.17 3.03
N SER A 119 -9.48 -4.52 2.07
CA SER A 119 -10.83 -4.86 1.63
C SER A 119 -10.98 -4.73 0.11
N ILE A 120 -11.96 -5.45 -0.42
CA ILE A 120 -12.39 -5.35 -1.82
C ILE A 120 -13.67 -4.50 -1.83
N ALA A 121 -13.63 -3.39 -2.55
CA ALA A 121 -14.81 -2.61 -2.91
C ALA A 121 -15.29 -3.01 -4.31
N THR A 122 -16.52 -2.62 -4.66
CA THR A 122 -17.11 -2.91 -5.97
C THR A 122 -16.33 -2.28 -7.12
N ASP A 123 -15.49 -1.28 -6.87
CA ASP A 123 -14.73 -0.54 -7.86
C ASP A 123 -13.22 -0.46 -7.56
N GLY A 124 -12.74 -1.16 -6.53
CA GLY A 124 -11.33 -1.06 -6.16
C GLY A 124 -10.89 -1.95 -5.02
N PHE A 125 -9.63 -1.75 -4.63
CA PHE A 125 -9.05 -2.34 -3.43
C PHE A 125 -8.70 -1.23 -2.47
N VAL A 126 -8.96 -1.50 -1.21
CA VAL A 126 -8.48 -0.71 -0.10
C VAL A 126 -7.35 -1.51 0.53
N PHE A 127 -6.17 -0.92 0.63
CA PHE A 127 -5.06 -1.47 1.41
C PHE A 127 -4.56 -0.41 2.37
N GLY A 128 -4.34 -0.78 3.63
CA GLY A 128 -4.08 0.20 4.67
C GLY A 128 -3.26 -0.31 5.82
N THR A 129 -3.38 0.38 6.94
CA THR A 129 -2.65 0.12 8.17
C THR A 129 -3.57 0.39 9.35
N ALA A 130 -3.39 -0.40 10.41
CA ALA A 130 -4.13 -0.25 11.66
C ALA A 130 -3.50 0.78 12.63
N LEU A 131 -2.36 1.38 12.30
CA LEU A 131 -1.63 2.25 13.22
C LEU A 131 -2.02 3.72 13.04
N SER A 132 -2.46 4.36 14.11
CA SER A 132 -2.81 5.80 14.07
C SER A 132 -1.62 6.69 13.70
N LYS A 133 -0.40 6.34 14.15
CA LYS A 133 0.84 7.07 13.79
C LYS A 133 1.13 7.05 12.29
N ALA A 134 0.56 6.09 11.57
CA ALA A 134 0.78 5.94 10.16
C ALA A 134 0.25 7.15 9.37
N VAL A 135 -0.87 7.76 9.81
CA VAL A 135 -1.45 8.99 9.22
C VAL A 135 -0.40 10.10 9.13
N TYR A 136 0.28 10.36 10.24
CA TYR A 136 1.34 11.36 10.29
C TYR A 136 2.55 10.96 9.42
N LEU A 137 2.94 9.69 9.45
CA LEU A 137 4.08 9.21 8.68
C LEU A 137 3.82 9.28 7.18
N GLN A 138 2.62 8.94 6.70
CA GLN A 138 2.27 8.98 5.29
C GLN A 138 2.28 10.40 4.72
N LYS A 139 1.92 11.40 5.53
CA LYS A 139 2.00 12.81 5.12
C LYS A 139 3.44 13.25 4.84
N ASN A 140 4.39 12.80 5.67
CA ASN A 140 5.77 13.26 5.61
C ASN A 140 6.69 12.31 4.81
N ARG A 141 6.34 11.03 4.77
CA ARG A 141 7.10 9.90 4.19
C ARG A 141 6.11 8.89 3.64
N PRO A 142 5.54 9.13 2.45
CA PRO A 142 4.55 8.25 1.86
C PRO A 142 5.10 6.82 1.72
N PHE A 143 4.48 5.86 2.40
CA PHE A 143 4.86 4.43 2.32
C PHE A 143 3.77 3.60 1.62
N LEU A 144 2.55 4.15 1.51
CA LEU A 144 1.45 3.64 0.71
C LEU A 144 1.10 4.64 -0.42
N PHE A 145 1.59 4.42 -1.63
CA PHE A 145 1.31 5.24 -2.81
C PHE A 145 1.26 4.40 -4.10
N TRP A 146 0.74 4.95 -5.19
CA TRP A 146 0.74 4.33 -6.52
C TRP A 146 1.98 4.72 -7.31
N HIS A 147 2.52 3.77 -8.09
CA HIS A 147 3.54 4.07 -9.10
C HIS A 147 3.37 3.13 -10.30
N ALA A 148 3.95 3.52 -11.45
CA ALA A 148 3.77 2.82 -12.72
C ALA A 148 4.04 1.31 -12.63
N ARG A 149 5.15 0.91 -11.98
CA ARG A 149 5.52 -0.51 -11.84
C ARG A 149 4.48 -1.34 -11.06
N LEU A 150 3.83 -0.77 -10.06
CA LEU A 150 2.81 -1.46 -9.27
C LEU A 150 1.54 -1.64 -10.10
N ILE A 151 1.13 -0.59 -10.81
CA ILE A 151 -0.03 -0.63 -11.73
C ILE A 151 0.18 -1.69 -12.80
N GLU A 152 1.38 -1.74 -13.41
CA GLU A 152 1.74 -2.73 -14.42
C GLU A 152 1.71 -4.16 -13.88
N LYS A 153 2.29 -4.42 -12.69
CA LYS A 153 2.25 -5.74 -12.07
C LYS A 153 0.83 -6.23 -11.82
N ILE A 154 -0.04 -5.37 -11.28
CA ILE A 154 -1.45 -5.72 -11.03
C ILE A 154 -2.17 -5.96 -12.35
N ALA A 155 -1.96 -5.12 -13.36
CA ALA A 155 -2.55 -5.29 -14.67
C ALA A 155 -2.11 -6.59 -15.37
N GLN A 156 -0.82 -6.94 -15.29
CA GLN A 156 -0.30 -8.19 -15.83
C GLN A 156 -0.91 -9.41 -15.13
N PHE A 157 -1.03 -9.36 -13.79
CA PHE A 157 -1.67 -10.42 -13.01
C PHE A 157 -3.13 -10.61 -13.42
N LEU A 158 -3.91 -9.53 -13.47
CA LEU A 158 -5.31 -9.57 -13.90
C LEU A 158 -5.45 -10.13 -15.31
N ALA A 159 -4.58 -9.71 -16.21
CA ALA A 159 -4.64 -10.15 -17.59
C ALA A 159 -4.35 -11.66 -17.74
N GLY A 160 -3.45 -12.22 -16.92
CA GLY A 160 -3.23 -13.66 -16.84
C GLY A 160 -4.39 -14.41 -16.18
N HIS A 161 -4.96 -13.85 -15.11
CA HIS A 161 -6.06 -14.46 -14.35
C HIS A 161 -7.38 -14.53 -15.14
N ILE A 162 -7.66 -13.54 -16.00
CA ILE A 162 -8.87 -13.53 -16.84
C ILE A 162 -8.71 -14.42 -18.09
N ALA A 163 -7.48 -14.58 -18.58
CA ALA A 163 -7.21 -15.37 -19.78
C ALA A 163 -7.13 -16.89 -19.53
N SER A 164 -7.03 -17.30 -18.25
CA SER A 164 -7.02 -18.70 -17.80
C SER A 164 -8.43 -19.22 -17.51
#